data_AF-A0A9Q0YCS7-F1
#
_entry.id   AF-A0A9Q0YCS7-F1
#
_cell.length_a   1.000
_cell.length_b   1.000
_cell.length_c   1.000
_cell.angle_alpha   90.00
_cell.angle_beta   90.00
_cell.angle_gamma   90.00
#
_symmetry.space_group_name_H-M   'P 1'
#
loop_
_entity.id
_entity.type
_entity.pdbx_description
1 polymer ?
#
loop_
_entity_poly.entity_id
_entity_poly.type
_entity_poly.pdbx_seq_one_letter_code
_entity_poly.pdbx_strand_id
1 'polypeptide(L)'
;MYRALYSRNRTFVMILGCGCSKSTEPTAQSSHYWNLIQLSYVASSPRLSNRITFPLLFRMHPSETVFNVVKFALLKYYGWEKVATLHQHFDLFALPTSDFQRDASEHGVEIIAAESVSQDLSIQLANLKERKVRIIIGNFYESMARKVFCEAYKLGMYGQNYVWIIPGKHTMNLIQSTSEFWSIYKDYVGGEYEDLSGYAEAPFAYDSAWVIAWTLHKAEIMLREKDSSLSIANFTYDKKGYAELFYDLMNRTNFVGVSGHVQFNEVGDRKGLMKLEQNQGGLETEVAFYDPSRSPGKRLSWTSSVIWQGDGPPDDMLKMDEVIMSVSPYLFIVATCFAIVGVGIAIFFLAFNIKYRKKRFIKMSSPNVNNLILFGGILAYVSLIPLGVDSFLVPVNIVDWMCKLKLWCLATAFSVAFGAMFMKTWRVHKIFTRKSRQKTVT
;
A
#
# COMPACT_ATOMS: atom_id res chain seq x y z
N MET A 1 7.79 -36.55 -25.55
CA MET A 1 7.65 -35.79 -26.81
C MET A 1 8.51 -36.39 -27.92
N TYR A 2 9.79 -36.00 -28.12
CA TYR A 2 10.62 -36.37 -29.28
C TYR A 2 10.53 -37.84 -29.73
N ARG A 3 10.75 -38.82 -28.83
CA ARG A 3 10.63 -40.27 -29.11
C ARG A 3 9.27 -40.70 -29.69
N ALA A 4 8.19 -39.97 -29.43
CA ALA A 4 6.86 -40.26 -29.97
C ALA A 4 6.67 -39.64 -31.37
N LEU A 5 7.16 -38.42 -31.61
CA LEU A 5 7.04 -37.75 -32.91
C LEU A 5 7.82 -38.46 -34.02
N TYR A 6 8.92 -39.15 -33.68
CA TYR A 6 9.70 -39.98 -34.59
C TYR A 6 9.14 -41.41 -34.77
N SER A 7 8.00 -41.75 -34.17
CA SER A 7 7.35 -43.05 -34.37
C SER A 7 6.64 -43.10 -35.73
N ARG A 8 7.09 -43.98 -36.63
CA ARG A 8 6.49 -44.14 -37.97
C ARG A 8 5.06 -44.70 -37.96
N ASN A 9 4.57 -45.19 -36.82
CA ASN A 9 3.29 -45.90 -36.75
C ASN A 9 2.10 -44.98 -36.34
N ARG A 10 2.35 -43.73 -35.90
CA ARG A 10 1.30 -42.78 -35.48
C ARG A 10 1.73 -41.33 -35.73
N THR A 11 0.89 -40.57 -36.42
CA THR A 11 1.02 -39.11 -36.53
C THR A 11 0.22 -38.43 -35.42
N PHE A 12 0.82 -37.47 -34.72
CA PHE A 12 0.12 -36.62 -33.75
C PHE A 12 -0.28 -35.31 -34.42
N VAL A 13 -1.53 -34.86 -34.25
CA VAL A 13 -2.07 -33.67 -34.97
C VAL A 13 -2.02 -32.40 -34.11
N MET A 14 -2.28 -32.53 -32.81
CA MET A 14 -2.20 -31.46 -31.80
C MET A 14 -1.65 -32.04 -30.49
N ILE A 15 -1.13 -31.17 -29.62
CA ILE A 15 -0.60 -31.55 -28.30
C ILE A 15 -1.51 -30.96 -27.21
N LEU A 16 -2.23 -31.82 -26.47
CA LEU A 16 -2.74 -31.45 -25.16
C LEU A 16 -1.54 -31.43 -24.19
N GLY A 17 -1.07 -30.23 -23.87
CA GLY A 17 0.20 -29.96 -23.21
C GLY A 17 0.12 -30.02 -21.68
N CYS A 18 1.29 -29.95 -21.03
CA CYS A 18 1.42 -30.05 -19.59
C CYS A 18 0.63 -28.98 -18.82
N GLY A 19 0.21 -29.30 -17.59
CA GLY A 19 -0.39 -28.32 -16.67
C GLY A 19 0.67 -27.38 -16.07
N CYS A 20 1.78 -27.92 -15.58
CA CYS A 20 2.84 -27.13 -14.95
C CYS A 20 3.64 -26.29 -15.96
N SER A 21 3.76 -24.98 -15.72
CA SER A 21 4.50 -24.06 -16.60
C SER A 21 5.94 -24.50 -16.90
N LYS A 22 6.68 -24.98 -15.89
CA LYS A 22 8.05 -25.50 -16.05
C LYS A 22 8.19 -26.64 -17.06
N SER A 23 7.11 -27.37 -17.34
CA SER A 23 7.06 -28.45 -18.34
C SER A 23 6.47 -27.96 -19.68
N THR A 24 5.60 -26.97 -19.64
CA THR A 24 5.00 -26.32 -20.81
C THR A 24 6.02 -25.49 -21.60
N GLU A 25 6.91 -24.76 -20.93
CA GLU A 25 7.94 -23.92 -21.59
C GLU A 25 8.83 -24.72 -22.58
N PRO A 26 9.56 -25.78 -22.17
CA PRO A 26 10.43 -26.52 -23.11
C PRO A 26 9.66 -27.33 -24.16
N THR A 27 8.42 -27.75 -23.87
CA THR A 27 7.59 -28.47 -24.85
C THR A 27 7.04 -27.55 -25.94
N ALA A 28 6.59 -26.34 -25.58
CA ALA A 28 6.12 -25.34 -26.53
C ALA A 28 7.26 -24.71 -27.37
N GLN A 29 8.44 -24.52 -26.77
CA GLN A 29 9.68 -24.18 -27.51
C GLN A 29 10.04 -25.26 -28.55
N SER A 30 9.63 -26.51 -28.35
CA SER A 30 9.87 -27.59 -29.30
C SER A 30 8.73 -27.74 -30.32
N SER A 31 7.47 -27.67 -29.91
CA SER A 31 6.30 -28.13 -30.69
C SER A 31 6.14 -27.44 -32.04
N HIS A 32 6.44 -26.14 -32.08
CA HIS A 32 6.22 -25.34 -33.28
C HIS A 32 7.16 -25.71 -34.45
N TYR A 33 8.33 -26.31 -34.19
CA TYR A 33 9.21 -26.84 -35.24
C TYR A 33 8.63 -28.04 -35.99
N TRP A 34 7.69 -28.78 -35.38
CA TRP A 34 6.91 -29.85 -36.03
C TRP A 34 5.53 -29.37 -36.52
N ASN A 35 5.32 -28.04 -36.59
CA ASN A 35 4.04 -27.40 -36.90
C ASN A 35 2.88 -27.92 -36.01
N LEU A 36 3.16 -28.22 -34.73
CA LEU A 36 2.17 -28.70 -33.77
C LEU A 36 1.68 -27.57 -32.86
N ILE A 37 0.36 -27.37 -32.85
CA ILE A 37 -0.30 -26.55 -31.84
C ILE A 37 -0.28 -27.29 -30.50
N GLN A 38 0.09 -26.57 -29.46
CA GLN A 38 0.04 -27.02 -28.07
C GLN A 38 -1.03 -26.23 -27.31
N LEU A 39 -1.93 -26.95 -26.63
CA LEU A 39 -2.92 -26.38 -25.72
C LEU A 39 -2.58 -26.80 -24.29
N SER A 40 -2.14 -25.88 -23.43
CA SER A 40 -2.00 -26.18 -21.99
C SER A 40 -3.33 -25.93 -21.27
N TYR A 41 -3.71 -26.84 -20.36
CA TYR A 41 -4.92 -26.66 -19.56
C TYR A 41 -4.73 -25.66 -18.40
N VAL A 42 -3.53 -25.55 -17.81
CA VAL A 42 -3.29 -24.84 -16.53
C VAL A 42 -2.12 -23.84 -16.52
N ALA A 43 -1.16 -23.92 -17.44
CA ALA A 43 0.12 -23.24 -17.25
C ALA A 43 0.03 -21.69 -17.26
N SER A 44 0.13 -21.05 -16.09
CA SER A 44 -0.14 -19.61 -15.90
C SER A 44 1.08 -18.67 -15.98
N SER A 45 2.32 -19.18 -16.02
CA SER A 45 3.57 -18.40 -16.20
C SER A 45 3.44 -17.30 -17.28
N PRO A 46 3.71 -16.01 -16.99
CA PRO A 46 3.59 -14.93 -17.96
C PRO A 46 4.53 -15.07 -19.17
N ARG A 47 5.63 -15.81 -19.03
CA ARG A 47 6.59 -16.10 -20.12
C ARG A 47 5.87 -16.68 -21.35
N LEU A 48 4.83 -17.49 -21.13
CA LEU A 48 4.11 -18.25 -22.16
C LEU A 48 3.29 -17.37 -23.13
N SER A 49 2.98 -16.11 -22.78
CA SER A 49 2.32 -15.17 -23.70
C SER A 49 3.25 -14.66 -24.82
N ASN A 50 4.55 -14.98 -24.79
CA ASN A 50 5.49 -14.57 -25.83
C ASN A 50 5.36 -15.46 -27.09
N ARG A 51 4.42 -15.16 -28.01
CA ARG A 51 4.28 -15.87 -29.30
C ARG A 51 5.51 -15.71 -30.26
N ILE A 52 6.58 -15.00 -29.91
CA ILE A 52 7.87 -15.12 -30.64
C ILE A 52 8.57 -16.42 -30.25
N THR A 53 8.62 -16.74 -28.95
CA THR A 53 9.20 -17.99 -28.42
C THR A 53 8.22 -19.16 -28.47
N PHE A 54 6.91 -18.86 -28.40
CA PHE A 54 5.83 -19.82 -28.25
C PHE A 54 4.72 -19.65 -29.31
N PRO A 55 5.03 -19.57 -30.62
CA PRO A 55 4.07 -19.14 -31.65
C PRO A 55 2.82 -20.00 -31.79
N LEU A 56 2.90 -21.30 -31.46
CA LEU A 56 1.81 -22.26 -31.57
C LEU A 56 1.30 -22.79 -30.20
N LEU A 57 1.68 -22.17 -29.08
CA LEU A 57 1.15 -22.51 -27.74
C LEU A 57 0.06 -21.52 -27.34
N PHE A 58 -1.14 -21.96 -27.04
CA PHE A 58 -2.12 -21.16 -26.29
C PHE A 58 -2.67 -22.00 -25.11
N ARG A 59 -3.47 -21.42 -24.20
CA ARG A 59 -3.79 -22.02 -22.89
C ARG A 59 -5.17 -21.67 -22.33
N MET A 60 -5.78 -22.63 -21.64
CA MET A 60 -7.12 -22.50 -21.04
C MET A 60 -7.13 -21.75 -19.71
N HIS A 61 -6.00 -21.67 -19.01
CA HIS A 61 -5.86 -20.81 -17.84
C HIS A 61 -5.30 -19.44 -18.25
N PRO A 62 -5.76 -18.32 -17.65
CA PRO A 62 -5.17 -16.99 -17.88
C PRO A 62 -3.71 -16.91 -17.39
N SER A 63 -3.01 -15.88 -17.84
CA SER A 63 -1.70 -15.49 -17.28
C SER A 63 -1.85 -14.93 -15.87
N GLU A 64 -0.87 -15.16 -14.99
CA GLU A 64 -0.83 -14.53 -13.65
C GLU A 64 -0.90 -12.99 -13.71
N THR A 65 -0.42 -12.38 -14.80
CA THR A 65 -0.47 -10.93 -15.02
C THR A 65 -1.88 -10.36 -15.12
N VAL A 66 -2.89 -11.16 -15.50
CA VAL A 66 -4.28 -10.65 -15.61
C VAL A 66 -4.84 -10.26 -14.24
N PHE A 67 -4.41 -10.92 -13.16
CA PHE A 67 -4.79 -10.55 -11.79
C PHE A 67 -4.32 -9.15 -11.38
N ASN A 68 -3.26 -8.60 -12.00
CA ASN A 68 -2.82 -7.23 -11.70
C ASN A 68 -3.85 -6.18 -12.11
N VAL A 69 -4.63 -6.44 -13.17
CA VAL A 69 -5.73 -5.56 -13.60
C VAL A 69 -6.84 -5.52 -12.53
N VAL A 70 -7.08 -6.65 -11.84
CA VAL A 70 -8.01 -6.72 -10.70
C VAL A 70 -7.43 -6.00 -9.48
N LYS A 71 -6.14 -6.17 -9.19
CA LYS A 71 -5.43 -5.46 -8.11
C LYS A 71 -5.56 -3.94 -8.29
N PHE A 72 -5.23 -3.39 -9.47
CA PHE A 72 -5.39 -1.95 -9.73
C PHE A 72 -6.84 -1.47 -9.66
N ALA A 73 -7.80 -2.26 -10.13
CA ALA A 73 -9.22 -1.94 -9.97
C ALA A 73 -9.66 -1.89 -8.49
N LEU A 74 -9.10 -2.76 -7.65
CA LEU A 74 -9.35 -2.81 -6.21
C LEU A 74 -8.72 -1.64 -5.45
N LEU A 75 -7.43 -1.34 -5.73
CA LEU A 75 -6.73 -0.18 -5.15
C LEU A 75 -7.48 1.12 -5.48
N LYS A 76 -7.85 1.30 -6.74
CA LYS A 76 -8.60 2.48 -7.21
C LYS A 76 -10.03 2.57 -6.65
N TYR A 77 -10.66 1.45 -6.31
CA TYR A 77 -11.98 1.45 -5.66
C TYR A 77 -11.90 1.94 -4.21
N TYR A 78 -10.84 1.59 -3.48
CA TYR A 78 -10.64 2.00 -2.08
C TYR A 78 -9.85 3.30 -1.90
N GLY A 79 -9.28 3.86 -2.96
CA GLY A 79 -8.45 5.07 -2.88
C GLY A 79 -7.08 4.81 -2.24
N TRP A 80 -6.56 3.58 -2.36
CA TRP A 80 -5.22 3.23 -1.89
C TRP A 80 -4.17 3.56 -2.95
N GLU A 81 -3.30 4.51 -2.65
CA GLU A 81 -2.22 4.96 -3.53
C GLU A 81 -0.88 4.32 -3.13
N LYS A 82 -0.68 3.93 -1.87
CA LYS A 82 0.61 3.46 -1.34
C LYS A 82 0.57 1.98 -0.95
N VAL A 83 1.35 1.15 -1.62
CA VAL A 83 1.36 -0.31 -1.41
C VAL A 83 2.76 -0.89 -1.33
N ALA A 84 2.91 -2.05 -0.68
CA ALA A 84 4.10 -2.87 -0.80
C ALA A 84 3.85 -4.16 -1.60
N THR A 85 4.93 -4.70 -2.15
CA THR A 85 4.94 -6.00 -2.83
C THR A 85 5.87 -6.97 -2.11
N LEU A 86 5.40 -8.21 -1.89
CA LEU A 86 6.16 -9.30 -1.27
C LEU A 86 6.00 -10.55 -2.14
N HIS A 87 7.08 -11.04 -2.76
CA HIS A 87 6.98 -12.14 -3.72
C HIS A 87 8.02 -13.24 -3.50
N GLN A 88 7.67 -14.48 -3.80
CA GLN A 88 8.63 -15.59 -3.77
C GLN A 88 9.47 -15.60 -5.07
N HIS A 89 10.76 -15.89 -4.97
CA HIS A 89 11.77 -15.76 -6.04
C HIS A 89 11.57 -16.64 -7.31
N PHE A 90 10.41 -17.27 -7.53
CA PHE A 90 10.13 -18.00 -8.78
C PHE A 90 9.54 -17.05 -9.83
N ASP A 91 9.92 -17.22 -11.11
CA ASP A 91 9.38 -16.49 -12.28
C ASP A 91 7.85 -16.33 -12.23
N LEU A 92 7.13 -17.38 -11.82
CA LEU A 92 5.67 -17.41 -11.69
C LEU A 92 5.12 -16.26 -10.84
N PHE A 93 5.85 -15.81 -9.83
CA PHE A 93 5.47 -14.72 -8.94
C PHE A 93 6.31 -13.46 -9.15
N ALA A 94 7.60 -13.60 -9.48
CA ALA A 94 8.51 -12.50 -9.74
C ALA A 94 8.08 -11.68 -10.98
N LEU A 95 7.68 -12.34 -12.07
CA LEU A 95 7.24 -11.67 -13.30
C LEU A 95 5.95 -10.85 -13.11
N PRO A 96 4.82 -11.40 -12.61
CA PRO A 96 3.63 -10.58 -12.39
C PRO A 96 3.84 -9.53 -11.28
N THR A 97 4.79 -9.72 -10.36
CA THR A 97 5.18 -8.65 -9.41
C THR A 97 5.95 -7.53 -10.13
N SER A 98 6.86 -7.86 -11.03
CA SER A 98 7.62 -6.87 -11.83
C SER A 98 6.72 -6.11 -12.81
N ASP A 99 5.77 -6.80 -13.47
CA ASP A 99 4.74 -6.15 -14.29
C ASP A 99 3.89 -5.19 -13.45
N PHE A 100 3.43 -5.62 -12.26
CA PHE A 100 2.69 -4.74 -11.34
C PHE A 100 3.52 -3.51 -10.92
N GLN A 101 4.80 -3.69 -10.58
CA GLN A 101 5.69 -2.59 -10.19
C GLN A 101 5.96 -1.60 -11.33
N ARG A 102 6.07 -2.07 -12.57
CA ARG A 102 6.21 -1.22 -13.76
C ARG A 102 4.94 -0.41 -14.01
N ASP A 103 3.79 -1.07 -13.99
CA ASP A 103 2.51 -0.49 -14.41
C ASP A 103 1.87 0.37 -13.29
N ALA A 104 2.42 0.35 -12.07
CA ALA A 104 1.87 1.05 -10.90
C ALA A 104 1.82 2.57 -11.05
N SER A 105 2.86 3.20 -11.62
CA SER A 105 2.93 4.65 -11.78
C SER A 105 1.85 5.18 -12.73
N GLU A 106 1.52 4.44 -13.80
CA GLU A 106 0.42 4.76 -14.73
C GLU A 106 -0.96 4.71 -14.06
N HIS A 107 -1.08 3.92 -12.98
CA HIS A 107 -2.30 3.79 -12.19
C HIS A 107 -2.36 4.73 -10.97
N GLY A 108 -1.34 5.56 -10.76
CA GLY A 108 -1.24 6.47 -9.61
C GLY A 108 -0.80 5.80 -8.30
N VAL A 109 -0.12 4.64 -8.38
CA VAL A 109 0.26 3.82 -7.23
C VAL A 109 1.77 3.90 -6.96
N GLU A 110 2.13 4.24 -5.71
CA GLU A 110 3.51 4.27 -5.20
C GLU A 110 3.87 2.93 -4.53
N ILE A 111 4.97 2.31 -4.98
CA ILE A 111 5.54 1.11 -4.36
C ILE A 111 6.46 1.51 -3.21
N ILE A 112 5.91 1.68 -2.01
CA ILE A 112 6.68 2.11 -0.82
C ILE A 112 7.67 1.05 -0.32
N ALA A 113 7.47 -0.22 -0.66
CA ALA A 113 8.42 -1.31 -0.40
C ALA A 113 8.27 -2.47 -1.40
N ALA A 114 9.39 -3.11 -1.75
CA ALA A 114 9.44 -4.23 -2.69
C ALA A 114 10.42 -5.30 -2.17
N GLU A 115 9.88 -6.43 -1.75
CA GLU A 115 10.65 -7.49 -1.07
C GLU A 115 10.51 -8.84 -1.79
N SER A 116 11.58 -9.65 -1.74
CA SER A 116 11.64 -10.99 -2.34
C SER A 116 12.02 -12.03 -1.30
N VAL A 117 11.31 -13.16 -1.27
CA VAL A 117 11.43 -14.21 -0.25
C VAL A 117 11.90 -15.54 -0.83
N SER A 118 12.73 -16.26 -0.05
CA SER A 118 13.36 -17.51 -0.48
C SER A 118 13.35 -18.58 0.62
N GLN A 119 13.96 -18.30 1.78
CA GLN A 119 14.00 -19.20 2.96
C GLN A 119 13.84 -18.43 4.27
N ASP A 120 14.67 -17.42 4.52
CA ASP A 120 14.43 -16.42 5.57
C ASP A 120 13.40 -15.39 5.08
N LEU A 121 12.70 -14.80 6.06
CA LEU A 121 11.56 -13.91 5.96
C LEU A 121 11.65 -12.74 6.95
N SER A 122 12.51 -12.89 7.97
CA SER A 122 12.56 -12.03 9.16
C SER A 122 12.94 -10.60 8.79
N ILE A 123 13.93 -10.45 7.91
CA ILE A 123 14.43 -9.16 7.43
C ILE A 123 13.39 -8.49 6.53
N GLN A 124 12.81 -9.22 5.59
CA GLN A 124 11.83 -8.70 4.63
C GLN A 124 10.60 -8.15 5.36
N LEU A 125 10.04 -8.88 6.32
CA LEU A 125 8.88 -8.42 7.10
C LEU A 125 9.25 -7.29 8.06
N ALA A 126 10.47 -7.27 8.61
CA ALA A 126 10.97 -6.14 9.39
C ALA A 126 11.06 -4.85 8.54
N ASN A 127 11.59 -4.94 7.30
CA ASN A 127 11.65 -3.81 6.36
C ASN A 127 10.26 -3.26 6.03
N LEU A 128 9.27 -4.14 5.77
CA LEU A 128 7.88 -3.74 5.54
C LEU A 128 7.28 -3.02 6.76
N LYS A 129 7.57 -3.50 7.97
CA LYS A 129 7.09 -2.91 9.22
C LYS A 129 7.77 -1.55 9.52
N GLU A 130 9.07 -1.42 9.31
CA GLU A 130 9.81 -0.17 9.50
C GLU A 130 9.31 0.92 8.54
N ARG A 131 9.02 0.55 7.29
CA ARG A 131 8.40 1.43 6.28
C ARG A 131 6.92 1.74 6.54
N LYS A 132 6.35 1.29 7.67
CA LYS A 132 4.96 1.53 8.11
C LYS A 132 3.90 1.14 7.08
N VAL A 133 4.20 0.12 6.28
CA VAL A 133 3.31 -0.42 5.24
C VAL A 133 2.00 -0.91 5.85
N ARG A 134 0.87 -0.65 5.17
CA ARG A 134 -0.46 -1.18 5.54
C ARG A 134 -1.06 -2.11 4.48
N ILE A 135 -0.98 -1.72 3.20
CA ILE A 135 -1.50 -2.50 2.07
C ILE A 135 -0.35 -3.36 1.48
N ILE A 136 -0.48 -4.68 1.55
CA ILE A 136 0.57 -5.63 1.17
C ILE A 136 0.05 -6.58 0.10
N ILE A 137 0.70 -6.60 -1.06
CA ILE A 137 0.41 -7.52 -2.18
C ILE A 137 1.41 -8.67 -2.12
N GLY A 138 0.95 -9.84 -1.69
CA GLY A 138 1.73 -11.07 -1.59
C GLY A 138 1.55 -11.96 -2.83
N ASN A 139 2.65 -12.43 -3.45
CA ASN A 139 2.61 -13.41 -4.54
C ASN A 139 3.56 -14.58 -4.21
N PHE A 140 3.03 -15.69 -3.69
CA PHE A 140 3.83 -16.83 -3.20
C PHE A 140 3.00 -18.12 -3.11
N TYR A 141 3.65 -19.29 -3.06
CA TYR A 141 2.96 -20.56 -2.81
C TYR A 141 2.39 -20.64 -1.38
N GLU A 142 1.34 -21.45 -1.22
CA GLU A 142 0.65 -21.71 0.05
C GLU A 142 1.61 -22.18 1.18
N SER A 143 2.60 -23.01 0.85
CA SER A 143 3.66 -23.45 1.79
C SER A 143 4.62 -22.35 2.24
N MET A 144 4.71 -21.24 1.49
CA MET A 144 5.39 -20.00 1.89
C MET A 144 4.43 -19.07 2.63
N ALA A 145 3.16 -18.98 2.22
CA ALA A 145 2.12 -18.20 2.90
C ALA A 145 2.02 -18.55 4.39
N ARG A 146 1.99 -19.84 4.74
CA ARG A 146 1.99 -20.31 6.15
C ARG A 146 3.16 -19.76 6.97
N LYS A 147 4.35 -19.58 6.35
CA LYS A 147 5.53 -19.01 7.00
C LYS A 147 5.45 -17.48 7.11
N VAL A 148 5.06 -16.82 6.03
CA VAL A 148 4.85 -15.35 5.97
C VAL A 148 3.85 -14.92 7.05
N PHE A 149 2.70 -15.56 7.15
CA PHE A 149 1.68 -15.21 8.14
C PHE A 149 2.08 -15.55 9.58
N CYS A 150 2.84 -16.62 9.81
CA CYS A 150 3.40 -16.93 11.13
C CYS A 150 4.35 -15.83 11.63
N GLU A 151 5.21 -15.30 10.76
CA GLU A 151 6.15 -14.23 11.11
C GLU A 151 5.45 -12.86 11.18
N ALA A 152 4.53 -12.57 10.26
CA ALA A 152 3.67 -11.38 10.30
C ALA A 152 2.85 -11.31 11.61
N TYR A 153 2.38 -12.45 12.14
CA TYR A 153 1.70 -12.51 13.43
C TYR A 153 2.61 -12.11 14.59
N LYS A 154 3.84 -12.64 14.68
CA LYS A 154 4.84 -12.23 15.69
C LYS A 154 5.16 -10.73 15.60
N LEU A 155 5.20 -10.19 14.39
CA LEU A 155 5.47 -8.79 14.12
C LEU A 155 4.24 -7.88 14.29
N GLY A 156 3.04 -8.41 14.55
CA GLY A 156 1.81 -7.63 14.71
C GLY A 156 1.28 -7.01 13.41
N MET A 157 1.64 -7.58 12.24
CA MET A 157 1.23 -7.10 10.92
C MET A 157 -0.15 -7.64 10.51
N TYR A 158 -1.12 -7.51 11.42
CA TYR A 158 -2.50 -7.94 11.29
C TYR A 158 -3.45 -6.98 12.01
N GLY A 159 -4.76 -7.22 11.89
CA GLY A 159 -5.78 -6.38 12.52
C GLY A 159 -6.28 -5.28 11.58
N GLN A 160 -7.14 -4.39 12.10
CA GLN A 160 -7.81 -3.33 11.34
C GLN A 160 -6.91 -2.38 10.52
N ASN A 161 -5.60 -2.35 10.80
CA ASN A 161 -4.63 -1.46 10.15
C ASN A 161 -3.90 -2.09 8.95
N TYR A 162 -4.12 -3.38 8.64
CA TYR A 162 -3.37 -4.12 7.63
C TYR A 162 -4.29 -4.84 6.63
N VAL A 163 -3.93 -4.80 5.34
CA VAL A 163 -4.62 -5.52 4.27
C VAL A 163 -3.62 -6.38 3.52
N TRP A 164 -3.90 -7.69 3.46
CA TRP A 164 -3.12 -8.67 2.70
C TRP A 164 -3.90 -9.10 1.46
N ILE A 165 -3.37 -8.76 0.28
CA ILE A 165 -3.91 -9.16 -1.02
C ILE A 165 -3.03 -10.30 -1.54
N ILE A 166 -3.57 -11.51 -1.61
CA ILE A 166 -2.86 -12.74 -2.01
C ILE A 166 -3.66 -13.52 -3.08
N PRO A 167 -3.03 -14.44 -3.83
CA PRO A 167 -3.75 -15.48 -4.57
C PRO A 167 -4.68 -16.27 -3.63
N GLY A 168 -5.96 -16.38 -3.98
CA GLY A 168 -6.94 -17.20 -3.26
C GLY A 168 -6.83 -18.69 -3.62
N LYS A 169 -7.52 -19.54 -2.86
CA LYS A 169 -7.62 -20.97 -3.18
C LYS A 169 -8.38 -21.18 -4.50
N HIS A 170 -7.98 -22.17 -5.29
CA HIS A 170 -8.71 -22.52 -6.51
C HIS A 170 -10.06 -23.19 -6.17
N THR A 171 -11.15 -22.41 -6.12
CA THR A 171 -12.50 -22.90 -5.80
C THR A 171 -13.56 -22.26 -6.72
N MET A 172 -13.80 -22.89 -7.88
CA MET A 172 -14.62 -22.30 -8.96
C MET A 172 -16.04 -22.88 -9.05
N ASN A 173 -17.02 -22.14 -8.52
CA ASN A 173 -18.45 -22.33 -8.76
C ASN A 173 -19.02 -21.06 -9.40
N LEU A 174 -18.76 -20.85 -10.71
CA LEU A 174 -19.10 -19.59 -11.39
C LEU A 174 -20.38 -19.65 -12.24
N ILE A 175 -20.80 -20.83 -12.71
CA ILE A 175 -21.99 -21.02 -13.56
C ILE A 175 -22.73 -22.32 -13.15
N GLN A 176 -24.04 -22.39 -13.41
CA GLN A 176 -24.86 -23.60 -13.19
C GLN A 176 -24.30 -24.85 -13.89
N SER A 177 -23.76 -24.73 -15.11
CA SER A 177 -23.08 -25.83 -15.82
C SER A 177 -21.84 -26.35 -15.05
N THR A 178 -21.15 -25.47 -14.34
CA THR A 178 -20.03 -25.84 -13.45
C THR A 178 -20.55 -26.66 -12.26
N SER A 179 -21.73 -26.36 -11.72
CA SER A 179 -22.31 -27.10 -10.57
C SER A 179 -22.73 -28.53 -10.94
N GLU A 180 -23.29 -28.75 -12.13
CA GLU A 180 -23.60 -30.09 -12.64
C GLU A 180 -22.31 -30.89 -12.91
N PHE A 181 -21.32 -30.27 -13.56
CA PHE A 181 -19.99 -30.85 -13.75
C PHE A 181 -19.38 -31.32 -12.43
N TRP A 182 -19.39 -30.48 -11.37
CA TRP A 182 -18.85 -30.88 -10.07
C TRP A 182 -19.66 -32.01 -9.41
N SER A 183 -20.98 -32.05 -9.57
CA SER A 183 -21.79 -33.16 -9.04
C SER A 183 -21.38 -34.50 -9.65
N ILE A 184 -21.19 -34.55 -10.97
CA ILE A 184 -20.78 -35.74 -11.70
C ILE A 184 -19.30 -36.07 -11.41
N TYR A 185 -18.43 -35.06 -11.36
CA TYR A 185 -17.01 -35.26 -11.13
C TYR A 185 -16.69 -35.72 -9.70
N LYS A 186 -17.45 -35.28 -8.68
CA LYS A 186 -17.34 -35.82 -7.32
C LYS A 186 -17.68 -37.30 -7.25
N ASP A 187 -18.76 -37.72 -7.91
CA ASP A 187 -19.19 -39.13 -7.97
C ASP A 187 -18.17 -40.01 -8.71
N TYR A 188 -17.67 -39.53 -9.87
CA TYR A 188 -16.64 -40.22 -10.66
C TYR A 188 -15.29 -40.38 -9.92
N VAL A 189 -14.89 -39.35 -9.15
CA VAL A 189 -13.61 -39.34 -8.43
C VAL A 189 -13.69 -40.15 -7.13
N GLY A 190 -14.76 -39.98 -6.35
CA GLY A 190 -14.96 -40.61 -5.05
C GLY A 190 -13.95 -40.20 -3.97
N GLY A 191 -14.13 -40.76 -2.76
CA GLY A 191 -13.19 -40.61 -1.64
C GLY A 191 -12.96 -39.16 -1.18
N GLU A 192 -11.77 -38.91 -0.64
CA GLU A 192 -11.33 -37.60 -0.14
C GLU A 192 -10.88 -36.69 -1.30
N TYR A 193 -11.84 -36.32 -2.15
CA TYR A 193 -11.59 -35.56 -3.38
C TYR A 193 -10.97 -34.16 -3.14
N GLU A 194 -10.99 -33.65 -1.91
CA GLU A 194 -10.47 -32.33 -1.54
C GLU A 194 -8.93 -32.29 -1.39
N ASP A 195 -8.29 -33.44 -1.19
CA ASP A 195 -6.82 -33.59 -1.13
C ASP A 195 -6.18 -33.90 -2.51
N LEU A 196 -7.00 -34.04 -3.57
CA LEU A 196 -6.50 -34.29 -4.92
C LEU A 196 -5.88 -33.03 -5.55
N SER A 197 -4.55 -33.01 -5.61
CA SER A 197 -3.78 -32.02 -6.38
C SER A 197 -4.26 -31.97 -7.84
N GLY A 198 -4.72 -30.80 -8.29
CA GLY A 198 -5.27 -30.60 -9.63
C GLY A 198 -6.80 -30.75 -9.74
N TYR A 199 -7.52 -31.00 -8.63
CA TYR A 199 -8.97 -31.18 -8.63
C TYR A 199 -9.72 -29.94 -9.15
N ALA A 200 -9.36 -28.75 -8.64
CA ALA A 200 -9.99 -27.48 -9.00
C ALA A 200 -9.80 -27.09 -10.47
N GLU A 201 -8.76 -27.63 -11.09
CA GLU A 201 -8.32 -27.38 -12.45
C GLU A 201 -8.97 -28.31 -13.48
N ALA A 202 -9.66 -29.38 -13.04
CA ALA A 202 -10.34 -30.33 -13.91
C ALA A 202 -11.31 -29.70 -14.94
N PRO A 203 -12.10 -28.65 -14.63
CA PRO A 203 -12.91 -27.91 -15.60
C PRO A 203 -12.10 -27.38 -16.80
N PHE A 204 -10.86 -26.93 -16.59
CA PHE A 204 -10.01 -26.43 -17.67
C PHE A 204 -9.47 -27.56 -18.54
N ALA A 205 -9.16 -28.71 -17.95
CA ALA A 205 -8.74 -29.91 -18.70
C ALA A 205 -9.90 -30.47 -19.54
N TYR A 206 -11.12 -30.49 -18.98
CA TYR A 206 -12.34 -30.90 -19.68
C TYR A 206 -12.63 -30.00 -20.90
N ASP A 207 -12.67 -28.68 -20.71
CA ASP A 207 -12.90 -27.75 -21.82
C ASP A 207 -11.72 -27.73 -22.82
N SER A 208 -10.49 -28.07 -22.41
CA SER A 208 -9.36 -28.24 -23.35
C SER A 208 -9.62 -29.36 -24.38
N ALA A 209 -10.23 -30.46 -23.95
CA ALA A 209 -10.59 -31.56 -24.85
C ALA A 209 -11.67 -31.13 -25.85
N TRP A 210 -12.68 -30.38 -25.39
CA TRP A 210 -13.72 -29.81 -26.25
C TRP A 210 -13.18 -28.80 -27.26
N VAL A 211 -12.25 -27.91 -26.85
CA VAL A 211 -11.57 -26.97 -27.75
C VAL A 211 -10.84 -27.70 -28.89
N ILE A 212 -10.10 -28.78 -28.56
CA ILE A 212 -9.41 -29.60 -29.57
C ILE A 212 -10.41 -30.31 -30.49
N ALA A 213 -11.44 -30.97 -29.93
CA ALA A 213 -12.46 -31.67 -30.70
C ALA A 213 -13.21 -30.73 -31.67
N TRP A 214 -13.59 -29.53 -31.21
CA TRP A 214 -14.26 -28.50 -32.00
C TRP A 214 -13.37 -27.94 -33.10
N THR A 215 -12.09 -27.70 -32.80
CA THR A 215 -11.08 -27.23 -33.78
C THR A 215 -10.88 -28.26 -34.88
N LEU A 216 -10.69 -29.53 -34.53
CA LEU A 216 -10.55 -30.62 -35.50
C LEU A 216 -11.84 -30.82 -36.32
N HIS A 217 -13.01 -30.82 -35.68
CA HIS A 217 -14.29 -30.97 -36.40
C HIS A 217 -14.49 -29.87 -37.46
N LYS A 218 -14.22 -28.61 -37.12
CA LYS A 218 -14.31 -27.49 -38.09
C LYS A 218 -13.25 -27.56 -39.18
N ALA A 219 -12.03 -27.99 -38.85
CA ALA A 219 -10.97 -28.13 -39.84
C ALA A 219 -11.30 -29.20 -40.89
N GLU A 220 -11.87 -30.35 -40.50
CA GLU A 220 -12.25 -31.40 -41.45
C GLU A 220 -13.33 -30.92 -42.44
N ILE A 221 -14.31 -30.13 -41.95
CA ILE A 221 -15.34 -29.51 -42.80
C ILE A 221 -14.69 -28.52 -43.78
N MET A 222 -13.92 -27.54 -43.29
CA MET A 222 -13.31 -26.52 -44.14
C MET A 222 -12.28 -27.07 -45.15
N LEU A 223 -11.61 -28.19 -44.82
CA LEU A 223 -10.74 -28.89 -45.76
C LEU A 223 -11.55 -29.53 -46.89
N ARG A 224 -12.62 -30.26 -46.57
CA ARG A 224 -13.48 -30.95 -47.56
C ARG A 224 -14.31 -30.00 -48.42
N GLU A 225 -14.74 -28.87 -47.88
CA GLU A 225 -15.40 -27.79 -48.62
C GLU A 225 -14.45 -27.14 -49.64
N LYS A 226 -13.16 -27.04 -49.31
CA LYS A 226 -12.13 -26.49 -50.20
C LYS A 226 -11.68 -27.49 -51.27
N ASP A 227 -11.52 -28.75 -50.90
CA ASP A 227 -11.20 -29.87 -51.78
C ASP A 227 -11.62 -31.19 -51.11
N SER A 228 -12.54 -31.93 -51.74
CA SER A 228 -13.08 -33.19 -51.23
C SER A 228 -12.03 -34.28 -50.91
N SER A 229 -10.82 -34.17 -51.47
CA SER A 229 -9.69 -35.07 -51.25
C SER A 229 -8.85 -34.72 -50.00
N LEU A 230 -9.03 -33.53 -49.41
CA LEU A 230 -8.34 -33.10 -48.21
C LEU A 230 -9.07 -33.54 -46.93
N SER A 231 -8.30 -34.07 -45.98
CA SER A 231 -8.73 -34.43 -44.64
C SER A 231 -7.59 -34.19 -43.65
N ILE A 232 -7.92 -34.06 -42.37
CA ILE A 232 -6.94 -34.06 -41.26
C ILE A 232 -6.10 -35.35 -41.27
N ALA A 233 -6.63 -36.45 -41.79
CA ALA A 233 -5.89 -37.69 -42.00
C ALA A 233 -4.65 -37.52 -42.92
N ASN A 234 -4.58 -36.45 -43.73
CA ASN A 234 -3.45 -36.12 -44.60
C ASN A 234 -2.44 -35.16 -43.96
N PHE A 235 -2.58 -34.85 -42.66
CA PHE A 235 -1.63 -34.04 -41.88
C PHE A 235 -0.24 -34.67 -41.84
N THR A 236 0.80 -33.85 -42.04
CA THR A 236 2.21 -34.20 -41.78
C THR A 236 2.92 -33.02 -41.14
N TYR A 237 3.95 -33.27 -40.33
CA TYR A 237 4.66 -32.24 -39.57
C TYR A 237 5.30 -31.14 -40.44
N ASP A 238 5.50 -31.37 -41.73
CA ASP A 238 6.10 -30.42 -42.68
C ASP A 238 5.09 -29.39 -43.22
N LYS A 239 3.78 -29.68 -43.15
CA LYS A 239 2.72 -28.90 -43.82
C LYS A 239 2.18 -27.77 -42.94
N LYS A 240 2.88 -26.63 -42.93
CA LYS A 240 2.48 -25.40 -42.20
C LYS A 240 1.00 -25.02 -42.31
N GLY A 241 0.40 -25.14 -43.49
CA GLY A 241 -1.00 -24.74 -43.74
C GLY A 241 -2.05 -25.43 -42.86
N TYR A 242 -1.77 -26.63 -42.32
CA TYR A 242 -2.66 -27.25 -41.33
C TYR A 242 -2.57 -26.56 -39.96
N ALA A 243 -1.34 -26.21 -39.53
CA ALA A 243 -1.13 -25.47 -38.29
C ALA A 243 -1.71 -24.05 -38.37
N GLU A 244 -1.59 -23.39 -39.52
CA GLU A 244 -2.19 -22.08 -39.80
C GLU A 244 -3.73 -22.15 -39.75
N LEU A 245 -4.35 -23.19 -40.33
CA LEU A 245 -5.79 -23.43 -40.22
C LEU A 245 -6.24 -23.70 -38.77
N PHE A 246 -5.54 -24.58 -38.05
CA PHE A 246 -5.85 -24.86 -36.64
C PHE A 246 -5.65 -23.61 -35.76
N TYR A 247 -4.66 -22.76 -36.05
CA TYR A 247 -4.38 -21.51 -35.34
C TYR A 247 -5.53 -20.53 -35.48
N ASP A 248 -6.01 -20.31 -36.71
CA ASP A 248 -7.14 -19.43 -37.00
C ASP A 248 -8.44 -19.93 -36.35
N LEU A 249 -8.71 -21.24 -36.40
CA LEU A 249 -9.85 -21.87 -35.73
C LEU A 249 -9.79 -21.77 -34.20
N MET A 250 -8.61 -21.98 -33.61
CA MET A 250 -8.37 -21.76 -32.18
C MET A 250 -8.60 -20.29 -31.80
N ASN A 251 -8.05 -19.34 -32.56
CA ASN A 251 -8.22 -17.90 -32.31
C ASN A 251 -9.70 -17.45 -32.43
N ARG A 252 -10.47 -18.05 -33.34
CA ARG A 252 -11.91 -17.82 -33.51
C ARG A 252 -12.79 -18.64 -32.54
N THR A 253 -12.21 -19.39 -31.61
CA THR A 253 -12.99 -20.19 -30.64
C THR A 253 -13.76 -19.28 -29.69
N ASN A 254 -15.07 -19.51 -29.61
CA ASN A 254 -16.02 -18.76 -28.81
C ASN A 254 -17.22 -19.67 -28.45
N PHE A 255 -17.25 -20.18 -27.22
CA PHE A 255 -18.37 -20.95 -26.66
C PHE A 255 -18.39 -20.89 -25.13
N VAL A 256 -19.42 -21.43 -24.48
CA VAL A 256 -19.50 -21.57 -23.01
C VAL A 256 -19.21 -23.03 -22.63
N GLY A 257 -18.11 -23.25 -21.90
CA GLY A 257 -17.72 -24.54 -21.33
C GLY A 257 -18.11 -24.70 -19.87
N VAL A 258 -17.69 -25.79 -19.23
CA VAL A 258 -17.95 -26.04 -17.79
C VAL A 258 -17.17 -25.08 -16.89
N SER A 259 -15.99 -24.64 -17.32
CA SER A 259 -15.19 -23.59 -16.67
C SER A 259 -15.61 -22.17 -17.10
N GLY A 260 -16.77 -22.01 -17.72
CA GLY A 260 -17.30 -20.74 -18.22
C GLY A 260 -16.90 -20.40 -19.65
N HIS A 261 -16.97 -19.11 -20.00
CA HIS A 261 -16.75 -18.65 -21.38
C HIS A 261 -15.33 -19.00 -21.88
N VAL A 262 -15.23 -19.56 -23.08
CA VAL A 262 -13.97 -19.98 -23.72
C VAL A 262 -13.72 -19.08 -24.93
N GLN A 263 -12.78 -18.15 -24.76
CA GLN A 263 -12.24 -17.32 -25.83
C GLN A 263 -10.78 -16.99 -25.51
N PHE A 264 -9.90 -17.01 -26.52
CA PHE A 264 -8.49 -16.63 -26.37
C PHE A 264 -8.25 -15.13 -26.68
N ASN A 265 -7.14 -14.60 -26.18
CA ASN A 265 -6.54 -13.36 -26.67
C ASN A 265 -5.54 -13.64 -27.81
N GLU A 266 -4.99 -12.59 -28.41
CA GLU A 266 -4.05 -12.68 -29.54
C GLU A 266 -2.73 -13.41 -29.20
N VAL A 267 -2.36 -13.50 -27.92
CA VAL A 267 -1.02 -13.89 -27.47
C VAL A 267 -0.91 -15.25 -26.78
N GLY A 268 -2.01 -15.87 -26.36
CA GLY A 268 -1.94 -17.17 -25.70
C GLY A 268 -3.14 -17.53 -24.83
N ASP A 269 -3.77 -16.52 -24.26
CA ASP A 269 -4.35 -16.66 -22.94
C ASP A 269 -5.86 -16.59 -23.03
N ARG A 270 -6.54 -17.50 -22.34
CA ARG A 270 -7.98 -17.41 -22.19
C ARG A 270 -8.37 -16.09 -21.49
N LYS A 271 -9.35 -15.40 -22.05
CA LYS A 271 -10.04 -14.27 -21.43
C LYS A 271 -10.97 -14.81 -20.34
N GLY A 272 -10.40 -15.13 -19.18
CA GLY A 272 -11.14 -15.61 -18.01
C GLY A 272 -11.88 -14.50 -17.27
N LEU A 273 -12.98 -14.86 -16.61
CA LEU A 273 -13.49 -14.12 -15.47
C LEU A 273 -12.51 -14.31 -14.29
N MET A 274 -12.40 -13.31 -13.42
CA MET A 274 -11.64 -13.41 -12.17
C MET A 274 -12.55 -13.15 -10.98
N LYS A 275 -12.30 -13.85 -9.88
CA LYS A 275 -13.06 -13.77 -8.63
C LYS A 275 -12.26 -12.98 -7.60
N LEU A 276 -12.95 -12.28 -6.70
CA LEU A 276 -12.38 -11.67 -5.50
C LEU A 276 -13.12 -12.24 -4.28
N GLU A 277 -12.34 -12.77 -3.35
CA GLU A 277 -12.82 -13.44 -2.15
C GLU A 277 -12.23 -12.80 -0.91
N GLN A 278 -12.95 -12.91 0.21
CA GLN A 278 -12.49 -12.51 1.52
C GLN A 278 -12.63 -13.70 2.48
N ASN A 279 -11.58 -13.97 3.27
CA ASN A 279 -11.69 -14.89 4.40
C ASN A 279 -12.48 -14.20 5.54
N GLN A 280 -13.71 -14.65 5.77
CA GLN A 280 -14.62 -14.15 6.79
C GLN A 280 -14.81 -15.25 7.84
N GLY A 281 -14.18 -15.09 9.02
CA GLY A 281 -14.29 -16.05 10.12
C GLY A 281 -13.71 -17.45 9.84
N GLY A 282 -12.84 -17.60 8.83
CA GLY A 282 -12.31 -18.88 8.36
C GLY A 282 -12.90 -19.34 7.02
N LEU A 283 -14.00 -18.74 6.55
CA LEU A 283 -14.67 -19.10 5.30
C LEU A 283 -14.29 -18.13 4.16
N GLU A 284 -13.76 -18.65 3.06
CA GLU A 284 -13.56 -17.87 1.82
C GLU A 284 -14.93 -17.57 1.18
N THR A 285 -15.29 -16.29 1.17
CA THR A 285 -16.59 -15.78 0.71
C THR A 285 -16.39 -14.88 -0.50
N GLU A 286 -17.18 -15.08 -1.57
CA GLU A 286 -17.13 -14.19 -2.74
C GLU A 286 -17.66 -12.80 -2.40
N VAL A 287 -16.88 -11.77 -2.71
CA VAL A 287 -17.27 -10.36 -2.55
C VAL A 287 -17.42 -9.64 -3.89
N ALA A 288 -16.68 -10.03 -4.93
CA ALA A 288 -16.82 -9.47 -6.27
C ALA A 288 -16.31 -10.41 -7.37
N PHE A 289 -16.67 -10.10 -8.62
CA PHE A 289 -16.01 -10.64 -9.80
C PHE A 289 -15.53 -9.51 -10.73
N TYR A 290 -14.50 -9.79 -11.51
CA TYR A 290 -13.99 -8.94 -12.57
C TYR A 290 -14.19 -9.62 -13.93
N ASP A 291 -14.93 -8.94 -14.81
CA ASP A 291 -15.26 -9.39 -16.16
C ASP A 291 -14.54 -8.50 -17.20
N PRO A 292 -13.50 -9.01 -17.89
CA PRO A 292 -12.75 -8.23 -18.87
C PRO A 292 -13.53 -7.92 -20.15
N SER A 293 -14.66 -8.61 -20.42
CA SER A 293 -15.49 -8.38 -21.61
C SER A 293 -16.31 -7.09 -21.51
N ARG A 294 -16.53 -6.57 -20.30
CA ARG A 294 -17.37 -5.38 -20.06
C ARG A 294 -16.66 -4.08 -20.42
N SER A 295 -17.47 -3.06 -20.66
CA SER A 295 -17.02 -1.69 -20.85
C SER A 295 -16.13 -1.21 -19.68
N PRO A 296 -15.10 -0.37 -19.93
CA PRO A 296 -14.33 0.27 -18.87
C PRO A 296 -15.24 0.89 -17.79
N GLY A 297 -14.81 0.78 -16.53
CA GLY A 297 -15.61 1.22 -15.37
C GLY A 297 -16.74 0.27 -14.92
N LYS A 298 -17.16 -0.71 -15.72
CA LYS A 298 -18.18 -1.72 -15.34
C LYS A 298 -17.63 -3.16 -15.24
N ARG A 299 -16.30 -3.31 -15.17
CA ARG A 299 -15.61 -4.62 -15.18
C ARG A 299 -15.61 -5.30 -13.81
N LEU A 300 -15.28 -4.55 -12.75
CA LEU A 300 -15.45 -5.01 -11.37
C LEU A 300 -16.92 -4.88 -10.96
N SER A 301 -17.48 -5.94 -10.39
CA SER A 301 -18.88 -6.03 -9.96
C SER A 301 -18.95 -6.70 -8.61
N TRP A 302 -19.41 -5.97 -7.59
CA TRP A 302 -19.58 -6.50 -6.23
C TRP A 302 -20.81 -7.42 -6.16
N THR A 303 -20.65 -8.57 -5.51
CA THR A 303 -21.70 -9.57 -5.23
C THR A 303 -22.05 -9.64 -3.75
N SER A 304 -21.07 -9.38 -2.86
CA SER A 304 -21.27 -9.29 -1.40
C SER A 304 -20.52 -8.10 -0.81
N SER A 305 -20.94 -7.61 0.35
CA SER A 305 -20.20 -6.60 1.11
C SER A 305 -18.92 -7.17 1.72
N VAL A 306 -17.83 -6.40 1.66
CA VAL A 306 -16.56 -6.72 2.35
C VAL A 306 -16.71 -6.37 3.83
N ILE A 307 -16.37 -7.31 4.72
CA ILE A 307 -16.45 -7.11 6.18
C ILE A 307 -15.10 -6.61 6.68
N TRP A 308 -15.07 -5.41 7.26
CA TRP A 308 -13.87 -4.83 7.88
C TRP A 308 -13.89 -5.02 9.40
N GLN A 309 -12.72 -4.93 10.05
CA GLN A 309 -12.60 -5.08 11.50
C GLN A 309 -12.84 -3.77 12.29
N GLY A 310 -12.76 -2.63 11.61
CA GLY A 310 -13.21 -1.33 12.10
C GLY A 310 -14.31 -0.77 11.20
N ASP A 311 -14.58 0.53 11.31
CA ASP A 311 -15.69 1.21 10.62
C ASP A 311 -15.61 1.22 9.09
N GLY A 312 -14.50 0.75 8.50
CA GLY A 312 -14.29 0.68 7.06
C GLY A 312 -12.91 0.12 6.69
N PRO A 313 -12.53 0.21 5.39
CA PRO A 313 -11.16 -0.10 4.94
C PRO A 313 -10.15 0.85 5.62
N PRO A 314 -8.94 0.38 5.97
CA PRO A 314 -7.91 1.26 6.52
C PRO A 314 -7.39 2.25 5.47
N ASP A 315 -7.01 3.46 5.91
CA ASP A 315 -6.10 4.33 5.16
C ASP A 315 -4.78 3.59 4.86
N ASP A 316 -4.20 3.81 3.69
CA ASP A 316 -2.94 3.17 3.26
C ASP A 316 -1.69 3.65 4.01
N MET A 317 -1.73 4.86 4.57
CA MET A 317 -0.67 5.49 5.35
C MET A 317 -1.23 6.20 6.59
N LEU A 318 -0.36 6.51 7.56
CA LEU A 318 -0.68 7.42 8.66
C LEU A 318 -0.76 8.86 8.15
N LYS A 319 -1.93 9.48 8.28
CA LYS A 319 -2.09 10.93 8.19
C LYS A 319 -1.39 11.57 9.40
N MET A 320 -0.58 12.59 9.15
CA MET A 320 0.24 13.27 10.16
C MET A 320 -0.33 14.67 10.38
N ASP A 321 -1.17 14.83 11.41
CA ASP A 321 -1.79 16.11 11.73
C ASP A 321 -0.83 17.01 12.52
N GLU A 322 -0.50 18.20 11.98
CA GLU A 322 0.36 19.18 12.64
C GLU A 322 -0.40 19.95 13.74
N VAL A 323 -0.38 19.43 14.96
CA VAL A 323 -1.03 20.06 16.13
C VAL A 323 -0.10 21.09 16.78
N ILE A 324 -0.51 22.36 16.78
CA ILE A 324 0.19 23.45 17.48
C ILE A 324 0.04 23.26 19.00
N MET A 325 1.15 22.92 19.68
CA MET A 325 1.21 22.95 21.15
C MET A 325 1.22 24.40 21.65
N SER A 326 0.30 24.74 22.55
CA SER A 326 0.14 26.10 23.09
C SER A 326 0.04 26.13 24.62
N VAL A 327 0.23 27.31 25.20
CA VAL A 327 0.16 27.51 26.66
C VAL A 327 -1.27 27.36 27.18
N SER A 328 -1.45 26.57 28.25
CA SER A 328 -2.76 26.37 28.89
C SER A 328 -3.42 27.70 29.29
N PRO A 329 -4.68 27.98 28.88
CA PRO A 329 -5.32 29.26 29.14
C PRO A 329 -5.51 29.53 30.64
N TYR A 330 -5.72 28.49 31.45
CA TYR A 330 -5.81 28.61 32.90
C TYR A 330 -4.51 29.12 33.53
N LEU A 331 -3.36 28.61 33.07
CA LEU A 331 -2.04 29.07 33.52
C LEU A 331 -1.79 30.52 33.12
N PHE A 332 -2.17 30.90 31.89
CA PHE A 332 -2.04 32.27 31.39
C PHE A 332 -2.89 33.27 32.18
N ILE A 333 -4.15 32.92 32.46
CA ILE A 333 -5.08 33.73 33.27
C ILE A 333 -4.51 33.91 34.68
N VAL A 334 -4.13 32.84 35.36
CA VAL A 334 -3.60 32.91 36.75
C VAL A 334 -2.32 33.74 36.81
N ALA A 335 -1.37 33.53 35.88
CA ALA A 335 -0.13 34.30 35.82
C ALA A 335 -0.39 35.80 35.56
N THR A 336 -1.35 36.11 34.69
CA THR A 336 -1.74 37.49 34.37
C THR A 336 -2.45 38.17 35.55
N CYS A 337 -3.31 37.46 36.30
CA CYS A 337 -3.90 37.97 37.54
C CYS A 337 -2.82 38.32 38.58
N PHE A 338 -1.83 37.45 38.80
CA PHE A 338 -0.70 37.75 39.69
C PHE A 338 0.13 38.95 39.21
N ALA A 339 0.37 39.07 37.89
CA ALA A 339 1.09 40.21 37.32
C ALA A 339 0.34 41.54 37.54
N ILE A 340 -0.99 41.57 37.32
CA ILE A 340 -1.84 42.75 37.54
C ILE A 340 -1.83 43.18 39.02
N VAL A 341 -1.92 42.21 39.96
CA VAL A 341 -1.80 42.50 41.40
C VAL A 341 -0.41 43.06 41.74
N GLY A 342 0.66 42.51 41.16
CA GLY A 342 2.03 43.01 41.30
C GLY A 342 2.20 44.45 40.82
N VAL A 343 1.63 44.80 39.65
CA VAL A 343 1.59 46.18 39.14
C VAL A 343 0.85 47.11 40.10
N GLY A 344 -0.34 46.72 40.59
CA GLY A 344 -1.12 47.52 41.53
C GLY A 344 -0.37 47.85 42.83
N ILE A 345 0.30 46.84 43.41
CA ILE A 345 1.13 47.00 44.61
C ILE A 345 2.34 47.92 44.33
N ALA A 346 3.00 47.76 43.18
CA ALA A 346 4.15 48.59 42.81
C ALA A 346 3.75 50.07 42.58
N ILE A 347 2.59 50.32 41.94
CA ILE A 347 2.03 51.67 41.76
C ILE A 347 1.67 52.31 43.10
N PHE A 348 1.06 51.56 44.04
CA PHE A 348 0.77 52.04 45.39
C PHE A 348 2.06 52.48 46.12
N PHE A 349 3.10 51.64 46.12
CA PHE A 349 4.37 52.00 46.75
C PHE A 349 5.06 53.18 46.06
N LEU A 350 4.95 53.32 44.74
CA LEU A 350 5.49 54.46 43.99
C LEU A 350 4.77 55.77 44.39
N ALA A 351 3.44 55.76 44.43
CA ALA A 351 2.63 56.90 44.88
C ALA A 351 2.93 57.28 46.34
N PHE A 352 3.08 56.30 47.23
CA PHE A 352 3.48 56.51 48.63
C PHE A 352 4.87 57.18 48.74
N ASN A 353 5.86 56.69 48.00
CA ASN A 353 7.23 57.21 48.00
C ASN A 353 7.28 58.67 47.52
N ILE A 354 6.52 58.99 46.46
CA ILE A 354 6.37 60.34 45.92
C ILE A 354 5.68 61.26 46.94
N LYS A 355 4.52 60.85 47.49
CA LYS A 355 3.71 61.64 48.44
C LYS A 355 4.49 62.00 49.71
N TYR A 356 5.21 61.04 50.28
CA TYR A 356 5.93 61.23 51.55
C TYR A 356 7.42 61.58 51.39
N ARG A 357 7.89 61.90 50.17
CA ARG A 357 9.31 62.19 49.84
C ARG A 357 10.01 63.24 50.73
N LYS A 358 9.25 64.14 51.36
CA LYS A 358 9.76 65.18 52.28
C LYS A 358 10.01 64.67 53.72
N LYS A 359 9.44 63.54 54.16
CA LYS A 359 9.63 63.00 55.52
C LYS A 359 11.05 62.45 55.71
N ARG A 360 11.65 62.65 56.89
CA ARG A 360 13.07 62.39 57.20
C ARG A 360 13.55 60.99 56.79
N PHE A 361 12.82 59.93 57.17
CA PHE A 361 13.18 58.54 56.87
C PHE A 361 13.22 58.25 55.35
N ILE A 362 12.17 58.62 54.62
CA ILE A 362 12.08 58.38 53.17
C ILE A 362 13.14 59.21 52.42
N LYS A 363 13.39 60.46 52.84
CA LYS A 363 14.46 61.31 52.28
C LYS A 363 15.85 60.66 52.44
N MET A 364 16.13 60.01 53.57
CA MET A 364 17.39 59.26 53.79
C MET A 364 17.49 58.01 52.91
N SER A 365 16.37 57.33 52.62
CA SER A 365 16.32 56.14 51.75
C SER A 365 16.57 56.43 50.24
N SER A 366 16.85 57.69 49.85
CA SER A 366 17.09 58.10 48.45
C SER A 366 15.88 57.85 47.53
N PRO A 367 14.79 58.63 47.67
CA PRO A 367 13.48 58.31 47.09
C PRO A 367 13.50 58.20 45.56
N ASN A 368 14.22 59.08 44.86
CA ASN A 368 14.31 59.02 43.38
C ASN A 368 14.88 57.68 42.87
N VAL A 369 15.79 57.04 43.62
CA VAL A 369 16.35 55.74 43.25
C VAL A 369 15.38 54.61 43.58
N ASN A 370 14.60 54.71 44.66
CA ASN A 370 13.51 53.78 44.94
C ASN A 370 12.42 53.82 43.87
N ASN A 371 12.06 55.02 43.40
CA ASN A 371 11.09 55.19 42.31
C ASN A 371 11.57 54.53 41.02
N LEU A 372 12.88 54.58 40.73
CA LEU A 372 13.48 53.94 39.58
C LEU A 372 13.44 52.41 39.69
N ILE A 373 13.70 51.83 40.87
CA ILE A 373 13.51 50.39 41.15
C ILE A 373 12.05 49.97 40.94
N LEU A 374 11.10 50.75 41.48
CA LEU A 374 9.66 50.47 41.36
C LEU A 374 9.17 50.55 39.90
N PHE A 375 9.68 51.50 39.11
CA PHE A 375 9.40 51.59 37.68
C PHE A 375 9.92 50.38 36.90
N GLY A 376 11.15 49.92 37.19
CA GLY A 376 11.68 48.67 36.64
C GLY A 376 10.83 47.45 37.02
N GLY A 377 10.33 47.39 38.27
CA GLY A 377 9.39 46.35 38.72
C GLY A 377 8.05 46.36 37.97
N ILE A 378 7.48 47.53 37.69
CA ILE A 378 6.24 47.64 36.89
C ILE A 378 6.49 47.12 35.46
N LEU A 379 7.59 47.50 34.81
CA LEU A 379 7.94 47.00 33.48
C LEU A 379 8.16 45.48 33.47
N ALA A 380 8.75 44.91 34.54
CA ALA A 380 8.92 43.46 34.67
C ALA A 380 7.57 42.73 34.71
N TYR A 381 6.62 43.17 35.54
CA TYR A 381 5.28 42.56 35.59
C TYR A 381 4.51 42.73 34.27
N VAL A 382 4.62 43.90 33.60
CA VAL A 382 4.00 44.10 32.28
C VAL A 382 4.58 43.16 31.23
N SER A 383 5.86 42.82 31.29
CA SER A 383 6.51 41.88 30.35
C SER A 383 6.00 40.43 30.43
N LEU A 384 5.31 40.04 31.51
CA LEU A 384 4.69 38.71 31.66
C LEU A 384 3.46 38.53 30.75
N ILE A 385 2.78 39.61 30.36
CA ILE A 385 1.59 39.54 29.51
C ILE A 385 1.95 39.10 28.08
N PRO A 386 2.87 39.76 27.34
CA PRO A 386 3.32 39.29 26.02
C PRO A 386 4.24 38.06 26.09
N LEU A 387 4.57 37.54 27.28
CA LEU A 387 5.26 36.25 27.42
C LEU A 387 4.30 35.05 27.26
N GLY A 388 3.03 35.20 27.65
CA GLY A 388 2.04 34.12 27.63
C GLY A 388 1.03 34.18 26.49
N VAL A 389 1.11 35.18 25.60
CA VAL A 389 0.28 35.25 24.39
C VAL A 389 0.93 34.48 23.26
N ASP A 390 0.15 33.61 22.65
CA ASP A 390 0.56 32.61 21.66
C ASP A 390 -0.37 32.67 20.44
N SER A 391 0.07 32.04 19.36
CA SER A 391 -0.61 31.81 18.08
C SER A 391 -2.06 31.30 18.19
N PHE A 392 -2.39 30.59 19.28
CA PHE A 392 -3.76 30.14 19.57
C PHE A 392 -4.71 31.29 19.97
N LEU A 393 -4.20 32.34 20.61
CA LEU A 393 -5.00 33.48 21.09
C LEU A 393 -5.06 34.63 20.08
N VAL A 394 -4.00 34.82 19.28
CA VAL A 394 -3.84 35.98 18.41
C VAL A 394 -3.08 35.60 17.12
N PRO A 395 -3.46 36.12 15.94
CA PRO A 395 -2.76 35.85 14.68
C PRO A 395 -1.24 36.11 14.70
N VAL A 396 -0.52 35.30 13.92
CA VAL A 396 0.96 35.17 13.92
C VAL A 396 1.70 36.52 13.75
N ASN A 397 1.14 37.44 12.96
CA ASN A 397 1.72 38.78 12.74
C ASN A 397 1.77 39.64 14.02
N ILE A 398 0.87 39.42 14.97
CA ILE A 398 0.88 40.11 16.26
C ILE A 398 1.78 39.38 17.25
N VAL A 399 1.87 38.04 17.18
CA VAL A 399 2.78 37.24 18.03
C VAL A 399 4.24 37.64 17.81
N ASP A 400 4.66 37.90 16.58
CA ASP A 400 6.00 38.46 16.27
C ASP A 400 6.25 39.82 16.96
N TRP A 401 5.28 40.74 16.91
CA TRP A 401 5.36 42.01 17.62
C TRP A 401 5.37 41.86 19.15
N MET A 402 4.62 40.91 19.70
CA MET A 402 4.58 40.64 21.14
C MET A 402 5.88 39.97 21.63
N CYS A 403 6.49 39.10 20.82
CA CYS A 403 7.82 38.53 21.07
C CYS A 403 8.89 39.64 21.14
N LYS A 404 8.86 40.60 20.21
CA LYS A 404 9.73 41.78 20.22
C LYS A 404 9.48 42.65 21.45
N LEU A 405 8.22 42.94 21.77
CA LEU A 405 7.82 43.76 22.94
C LEU A 405 8.30 43.14 24.26
N LYS A 406 8.08 41.83 24.45
CA LYS A 406 8.59 41.03 25.58
C LYS A 406 10.09 41.26 25.81
N LEU A 407 10.90 41.14 24.75
CA LEU A 407 12.36 41.26 24.84
C LEU A 407 12.78 42.67 25.32
N TRP A 408 12.21 43.72 24.71
CA TRP A 408 12.48 45.10 25.10
C TRP A 408 12.01 45.43 26.51
N CYS A 409 10.79 45.03 26.91
CA CYS A 409 10.25 45.28 28.24
C CYS A 409 11.06 44.58 29.33
N LEU A 410 11.43 43.30 29.14
CA LEU A 410 12.20 42.56 30.15
C LEU A 410 13.64 43.08 30.30
N ALA A 411 14.32 43.37 29.19
CA ALA A 411 15.69 43.90 29.21
C ALA A 411 15.78 45.30 29.86
N THR A 412 14.83 46.17 29.55
CA THR A 412 14.75 47.52 30.16
C THR A 412 14.37 47.45 31.64
N ALA A 413 13.40 46.61 32.01
CA ALA A 413 13.01 46.37 33.39
C ALA A 413 14.19 45.93 34.27
N PHE A 414 14.92 44.89 33.83
CA PHE A 414 16.08 44.36 34.54
C PHE A 414 17.18 45.42 34.71
N SER A 415 17.57 46.06 33.60
CA SER A 415 18.65 47.06 33.58
C SER A 415 18.35 48.26 34.49
N VAL A 416 17.11 48.74 34.48
CA VAL A 416 16.67 49.87 35.32
C VAL A 416 16.62 49.48 36.79
N ALA A 417 16.06 48.31 37.13
CA ALA A 417 15.95 47.86 38.52
C ALA A 417 17.32 47.56 39.16
N PHE A 418 18.15 46.73 38.51
CA PHE A 418 19.48 46.38 39.02
C PHE A 418 20.45 47.56 39.00
N GLY A 419 20.43 48.39 37.94
CA GLY A 419 21.22 49.62 37.87
C GLY A 419 20.89 50.59 39.01
N ALA A 420 19.62 50.73 39.36
CA ALA A 420 19.20 51.56 40.50
C ALA A 420 19.63 50.98 41.86
N MET A 421 19.55 49.65 42.06
CA MET A 421 20.08 49.00 43.26
C MET A 421 21.61 49.17 43.37
N PHE A 422 22.34 48.99 42.27
CA PHE A 422 23.79 49.18 42.22
C PHE A 422 24.20 50.64 42.49
N MET A 423 23.50 51.63 41.92
CA MET A 423 23.74 53.04 42.28
C MET A 423 23.56 53.31 43.77
N LYS A 424 22.65 52.60 44.45
CA LYS A 424 22.45 52.70 45.89
C LYS A 424 23.64 52.15 46.67
N THR A 425 24.10 50.93 46.39
CA THR A 425 25.25 50.32 47.09
C THR A 425 26.55 51.07 46.79
N TRP A 426 26.78 51.45 45.52
CA TRP A 426 27.92 52.25 45.09
C TRP A 426 27.98 53.63 45.77
N ARG A 427 26.84 54.31 45.91
CA ARG A 427 26.76 55.59 46.65
C ARG A 427 27.18 55.42 48.11
N VAL A 428 26.73 54.36 48.77
CA VAL A 428 27.11 54.06 50.17
C VAL A 428 28.61 53.77 50.26
N HIS A 429 29.13 52.88 49.40
CA HIS A 429 30.56 52.57 49.32
C HIS A 429 31.44 53.82 49.14
N LYS A 430 31.06 54.73 48.22
CA LYS A 430 31.77 55.99 47.93
C LYS A 430 31.73 56.99 49.11
N ILE A 431 30.73 56.91 49.99
CA ILE A 431 30.64 57.75 51.20
C ILE A 431 31.58 57.22 52.29
N PHE A 432 31.61 55.90 52.52
CA PHE A 432 32.47 55.30 53.54
C PHE A 432 33.96 55.34 53.16
N THR A 433 34.31 55.06 51.90
CA THR A 433 35.71 55.14 51.42
C THR A 433 36.25 56.57 51.39
N ARG A 434 35.41 57.59 51.19
CA ARG A 434 35.83 59.00 51.39
C ARG A 434 36.12 59.32 52.86
N LYS A 435 35.40 58.72 53.81
CA LYS A 435 35.63 58.94 55.25
C LYS A 435 36.89 58.23 55.77
N SER A 436 37.25 57.05 55.28
CA SER A 436 38.53 56.42 55.67
C SER A 436 39.73 57.23 55.17
N ARG A 437 39.69 57.71 53.93
CA ARG A 437 40.77 58.51 53.32
C ARG A 437 41.00 59.89 53.98
N GLN A 438 40.08 60.37 54.82
CA GLN A 438 40.28 61.56 55.68
C GLN A 438 40.84 61.24 57.07
N LYS A 439 40.94 59.96 57.47
CA LYS A 439 41.50 59.54 58.76
C LYS A 439 42.97 59.08 58.69
N THR A 440 43.58 59.09 57.51
CA THR A 440 44.97 58.65 57.27
C THR A 440 45.89 59.84 57.03
N VAL A 441 45.81 60.86 57.90
CA VAL A 441 46.72 62.02 57.93
C VAL A 441 46.97 62.40 59.40
N THR A 442 47.71 61.54 60.08
CA THR A 442 48.43 61.75 61.36
C THR A 442 49.59 60.77 61.36
#